data_AF-A0A7Z0PG05-F1
#
_entry.id   AF-A0A7Z0PG05-F1
#
_cell.length_a   1.000
_cell.length_b   1.000
_cell.length_c   1.000
_cell.angle_alpha   90.00
_cell.angle_beta   90.00
_cell.angle_gamma   90.00
#
_symmetry.space_group_name_H-M   'P 1'
#
loop_
_entity.id
_entity.type
_entity.pdbx_description
1 polymer ?
#
loop_
_entity_poly.entity_id
_entity_poly.type
_entity_poly.pdbx_seq_one_letter_code
_entity_poly.pdbx_strand_id
1 'polypeptide(L)'
;GVASAVAMANLPQVSNIAGHRHNIAGSYGYYNGEHAFALGLSGLNETGNLVYKASGSLNTKGHVALGAGLGYQFDKLESRRKDMLTLQRNGN
;
A
#
# COMPACT_ATOMS: atom_id res chain seq x y z
N GLY A 1 5.74 -15.43 -14.94
CA GLY A 1 4.69 -15.25 -13.93
C GLY A 1 5.24 -14.90 -12.55
N VAL A 2 6.27 -15.61 -12.07
CA VAL A 2 6.89 -15.29 -10.77
C VAL A 2 7.52 -13.90 -10.76
N ALA A 3 8.25 -13.52 -11.82
CA ALA A 3 8.82 -12.16 -11.94
C ALA A 3 7.74 -11.07 -11.89
N SER A 4 6.60 -11.31 -12.55
CA SER A 4 5.42 -10.43 -12.50
C SER A 4 4.87 -10.27 -11.09
N ALA A 5 4.76 -11.36 -10.32
CA ALA A 5 4.33 -11.31 -8.93
C ALA A 5 5.36 -10.57 -8.05
N VAL A 6 6.65 -10.81 -8.26
CA VAL A 6 7.74 -10.08 -7.58
C VAL A 6 7.65 -8.58 -7.86
N ALA A 7 7.43 -8.18 -9.11
CA ALA A 7 7.23 -6.78 -9.47
C ALA A 7 6.01 -6.20 -8.75
N MET A 8 4.83 -6.80 -8.91
CA MET A 8 3.57 -6.31 -8.31
C MET A 8 3.62 -6.22 -6.78
N ALA A 9 4.31 -7.15 -6.12
CA ALA A 9 4.51 -7.15 -4.67
C ALA A 9 5.32 -5.93 -4.20
N ASN A 10 6.29 -5.48 -5.01
CA ASN A 10 7.15 -4.34 -4.70
C ASN A 10 6.53 -2.98 -5.07
N LEU A 11 5.31 -2.93 -5.63
CA LEU A 11 4.62 -1.67 -5.91
C LEU A 11 4.35 -0.88 -4.62
N PRO A 12 4.91 0.34 -4.46
CA PRO A 12 4.62 1.21 -3.34
C PRO A 12 3.11 1.45 -3.15
N GLN A 13 2.65 1.33 -1.91
CA GLN A 13 1.28 1.69 -1.54
C GLN A 13 1.20 3.18 -1.19
N VAL A 14 0.06 3.79 -1.48
CA VAL A 14 -0.27 5.14 -1.06
C VAL A 14 -0.11 5.32 0.45
N SER A 15 0.29 6.52 0.86
CA SER A 15 0.28 6.98 2.25
C SER A 15 -0.41 8.33 2.32
N ASN A 16 -1.06 8.67 3.44
CA ASN A 16 -1.81 9.93 3.60
C ASN A 16 -0.92 11.18 3.77
N ILE A 17 0.38 11.06 3.48
CA ILE A 17 1.37 12.12 3.64
C ILE A 17 0.96 13.32 2.79
N ALA A 18 0.96 14.50 3.41
CA ALA A 18 0.60 15.77 2.79
C ALA A 18 -0.83 15.85 2.17
N GLY A 19 -1.75 14.96 2.59
CA GLY A 19 -3.14 14.97 2.11
C GLY A 19 -3.36 14.29 0.75
N HIS A 20 -2.33 13.69 0.17
CA HIS A 20 -2.48 12.86 -1.02
C HIS A 20 -3.11 11.51 -0.67
N ARG A 21 -4.18 11.13 -1.39
CA ARG A 21 -4.97 9.93 -1.11
C ARG A 21 -5.03 8.94 -2.26
N HIS A 22 -4.43 9.29 -3.39
CA HIS A 22 -4.30 8.43 -4.56
C HIS A 22 -2.83 8.40 -4.96
N ASN A 23 -2.34 7.23 -5.35
CA ASN A 23 -0.96 7.03 -5.79
C ASN A 23 -0.91 6.18 -7.05
N ILE A 24 -0.03 6.56 -7.96
CA ILE A 24 0.36 5.76 -9.12
C ILE A 24 1.78 5.27 -8.85
N ALA A 25 1.98 3.96 -8.97
CA ALA A 25 3.23 3.29 -8.67
C ALA A 25 3.71 2.49 -9.88
N GLY A 26 5.03 2.48 -10.07
CA GLY A 26 5.72 1.60 -11.01
C GLY A 26 6.78 0.79 -10.28
N SER A 27 7.02 -0.43 -10.72
CA SER A 27 8.00 -1.33 -10.11
C SER A 27 8.51 -2.33 -11.13
N TYR A 28 9.61 -2.98 -10.76
CA TYR A 28 10.29 -3.94 -11.59
C TYR A 28 10.64 -5.18 -10.77
N GLY A 29 10.54 -6.34 -11.39
CA GLY A 29 10.82 -7.63 -10.78
C GLY A 29 11.71 -8.46 -11.70
N TYR A 30 12.66 -9.16 -11.09
CA TYR A 30 13.52 -10.11 -11.78
C TYR A 30 13.48 -11.44 -11.05
N TYR A 31 13.31 -12.53 -11.80
CA TYR A 31 13.32 -13.87 -11.24
C TYR A 31 13.78 -14.89 -12.29
N ASN A 32 14.85 -15.63 -11.99
CA ASN A 32 15.34 -16.76 -12.80
C ASN A 32 15.49 -16.43 -14.30
N GLY A 33 16.17 -15.32 -14.63
CA GLY A 33 16.35 -14.87 -16.02
C GLY A 33 15.14 -14.19 -16.65
N GLU A 34 13.99 -14.13 -15.97
CA GLU A 34 12.79 -13.45 -16.44
C GLU A 34 12.66 -12.07 -15.80
N HIS A 35 12.52 -11.05 -16.64
CA HIS A 35 12.25 -9.68 -16.20
C HIS A 35 10.76 -9.38 -16.33
N ALA A 36 10.23 -8.62 -15.38
CA ALA A 36 8.86 -8.14 -15.39
C ALA A 36 8.76 -6.70 -14.90
N PHE A 37 7.80 -5.98 -15.47
CA PHE A 37 7.47 -4.62 -15.11
C PHE A 37 6.03 -4.58 -14.62
N ALA A 38 5.77 -3.84 -13.54
CA ALA A 38 4.44 -3.72 -12.97
C ALA A 38 4.07 -2.26 -12.71
N LEU A 39 2.80 -1.97 -12.90
CA LEU A 39 2.15 -0.69 -12.62
C LEU A 39 1.02 -0.91 -11.62
N GLY A 40 0.79 0.07 -10.76
CA GLY A 40 -0.24 0.00 -9.75
C GLY A 40 -0.89 1.35 -9.47
N LEU A 41 -2.15 1.28 -9.07
CA LEU A 41 -2.93 2.37 -8.53
C LEU A 41 -3.30 1.99 -7.11
N SER A 42 -3.17 2.90 -6.16
CA SER A 42 -3.63 2.68 -4.80
C SER A 42 -4.24 3.93 -4.21
N GLY A 43 -5.15 3.76 -3.25
CA GLY A 43 -5.81 4.88 -2.61
C GLY A 43 -6.30 4.58 -1.20
N LEU A 44 -6.59 5.66 -0.48
CA LEU A 44 -7.11 5.64 0.90
C LEU A 44 -8.43 6.39 0.96
N ASN A 45 -9.34 5.97 1.84
CA ASN A 45 -10.53 6.75 2.19
C ASN A 45 -10.14 8.01 2.99
N GLU A 46 -11.05 8.98 3.10
CA GLU A 46 -10.86 10.24 3.84
C GLU A 46 -10.47 10.02 5.30
N THR A 47 -11.05 9.00 5.93
CA THR A 47 -10.77 8.60 7.32
C THR A 47 -9.43 7.86 7.46
N GLY A 48 -8.79 7.47 6.35
CA GLY A 48 -7.52 6.73 6.35
C GLY A 48 -7.60 5.27 6.81
N ASN A 49 -8.81 4.77 7.08
CA ASN A 49 -9.05 3.43 7.62
C ASN A 49 -9.19 2.35 6.54
N LEU A 50 -9.57 2.71 5.31
CA LEU A 50 -9.71 1.80 4.18
C LEU A 50 -8.65 2.11 3.12
N VAL A 51 -7.90 1.09 2.71
CA VAL A 51 -6.92 1.15 1.62
C VAL A 51 -7.35 0.22 0.48
N TYR A 52 -7.16 0.66 -0.76
CA TYR A 52 -7.36 -0.15 -1.96
C TYR A 52 -6.14 -0.08 -2.87
N LYS A 53 -5.89 -1.16 -3.61
CA LYS A 53 -4.82 -1.26 -4.59
C LYS A 53 -5.29 -2.08 -5.78
N ALA A 54 -5.00 -1.62 -6.98
CA ALA A 54 -5.10 -2.35 -8.22
C ALA A 54 -3.74 -2.34 -8.91
N SER A 55 -3.37 -3.42 -9.58
CA SER A 55 -2.06 -3.56 -10.19
C SER A 55 -2.10 -4.47 -11.40
N GLY A 56 -1.21 -4.21 -12.33
CA GLY A 56 -0.99 -5.02 -13.51
C GLY A 56 0.49 -5.13 -13.81
N SER A 57 0.90 -6.21 -14.45
CA SER A 57 2.28 -6.42 -14.86
C SER A 57 2.38 -7.16 -16.17
N LEU A 58 3.51 -6.96 -16.81
CA LEU A 58 3.92 -7.63 -18.04
C LEU A 58 5.33 -8.16 -17.85
N ASN A 59 5.58 -9.38 -18.30
CA ASN A 59 6.93 -9.93 -18.33
C ASN A 59 7.50 -9.98 -19.75
N THR A 60 8.80 -10.20 -19.83
CA THR A 60 9.58 -10.36 -21.07
C THR A 60 9.15 -11.55 -21.93
N LYS A 61 8.35 -12.47 -21.38
CA LYS A 61 7.75 -13.59 -22.11
C LYS A 61 6.36 -13.28 -22.68
N GLY A 62 5.86 -12.05 -22.51
CA GLY A 62 4.56 -11.61 -23.01
C GLY A 62 3.36 -12.01 -22.14
N HIS A 63 3.58 -12.54 -20.94
CA HIS A 63 2.52 -12.85 -20.00
C HIS A 63 2.10 -11.59 -19.23
N VAL A 64 0.80 -11.31 -19.26
CA VAL A 64 0.17 -10.25 -18.49
C VAL A 64 -0.43 -10.84 -17.22
N ALA A 65 -0.27 -10.14 -16.09
CA ALA A 65 -0.93 -10.47 -14.83
C ALA A 65 -1.63 -9.24 -14.26
N LEU A 66 -2.79 -9.44 -13.64
CA LEU A 66 -3.59 -8.39 -13.01
C LEU A 66 -3.95 -8.83 -11.59
N GLY A 67 -4.12 -7.87 -10.68
CA GLY A 67 -4.53 -8.15 -9.31
C GLY A 67 -5.00 -6.90 -8.59
N ALA A 68 -5.92 -7.07 -7.64
CA ALA A 68 -6.44 -6.00 -6.81
C ALA A 68 -6.63 -6.48 -5.37
N GLY A 69 -6.66 -5.55 -4.42
CA GLY A 69 -6.83 -5.83 -3.00
C GLY A 69 -7.39 -4.65 -2.22
N LEU A 70 -7.98 -4.97 -1.08
CA LEU A 70 -8.59 -4.03 -0.13
C LEU A 70 -8.07 -4.35 1.28
N GLY A 71 -7.89 -3.34 2.11
CA GLY A 71 -7.47 -3.51 3.50
C GLY A 71 -8.18 -2.52 4.42
N TYR A 72 -8.58 -2.97 5.60
CA TYR A 72 -9.16 -2.13 6.63
C TYR A 72 -8.26 -2.14 7.87
N GLN A 73 -7.96 -0.97 8.41
CA GLN A 73 -7.13 -0.78 9.59
C GLN A 73 -8.01 -0.42 10.79
N PHE A 74 -8.08 -1.35 11.75
CA PHE A 74 -8.84 -1.21 13.00
C PHE A 74 -7.90 -0.79 14.15
N ASP A 75 -7.31 0.40 14.08
CA ASP A 75 -6.60 0.95 15.24
C ASP A 75 -6.63 2.48 15.21
N LYS A 76 -7.09 3.08 16.32
CA LYS A 76 -7.17 4.52 16.51
C LYS A 76 -6.22 4.89 17.65
N LEU A 77 -5.09 5.49 17.28
CA LEU A 77 -4.14 6.13 18.20
C LEU A 77 -4.80 7.20 19.12
N GLU A 78 -6.04 7.61 18.88
CA GLU A 78 -6.80 8.52 19.77
C GLU A 78 -6.97 7.98 21.20
N SER A 79 -7.04 6.66 21.41
CA SER A 79 -7.22 6.12 22.77
C SER A 79 -5.98 6.31 23.67
N ARG A 80 -4.76 6.35 23.10
CA ARG A 80 -3.52 6.53 23.88
C ARG A 80 -3.25 7.97 24.30
N ARG A 81 -3.75 8.96 23.56
CA ARG A 81 -3.52 10.38 23.88
C ARG A 81 -4.40 10.85 25.05
N LYS A 82 -5.64 10.39 25.14
CA LYS A 82 -6.53 10.73 26.27
C LYS A 82 -6.01 10.16 27.58
N ASP A 83 -5.50 8.94 27.58
CA ASP A 83 -4.92 8.30 28.77
C ASP A 83 -3.62 8.98 29.25
N MET A 84 -2.75 9.43 28.34
CA MET A 84 -1.55 10.19 28.75
C MET A 84 -1.88 11.58 29.29
N LEU A 85 -2.87 12.28 28.71
CA LEU A 85 -3.26 13.62 29.17
C LEU A 85 -3.95 13.57 30.54
N THR A 86 -4.69 12.51 30.86
CA THR A 86 -5.28 12.31 32.19
C THR A 86 -4.25 11.91 33.25
N LEU A 87 -3.24 11.11 32.90
CA LEU A 87 -2.13 10.78 33.80
C LEU A 87 -1.27 12.00 34.15
N GLN A 88 -1.01 12.88 33.18
CA GLN A 88 -0.23 14.11 33.42
C GLN A 88 -1.00 15.15 34.26
N ARG A 89 -2.34 15.14 34.22
CA ARG A 89 -3.20 16.06 34.97
C ARG A 89 -3.49 15.60 36.41
N ASN A 90 -3.26 14.33 36.73
CA ASN A 90 -3.53 13.75 38.06
C ASN A 90 -2.24 13.50 38.87
N GLY A 91 -1.09 13.94 38.36
CA GLY A 91 0.23 13.76 38.97
C GLY A 91 0.84 15.05 39.55
N ASN A 92 0.04 16.09 39.82
CA ASN A 92 0.48 17.35 40.43
C ASN A 92 -0.45 17.74 41.58
#